data_AF-A0A195BBP9-F1
#
_entry.id   AF-A0A195BBP9-F1
#
_cell.length_a   1.000
_cell.length_b   1.000
_cell.length_c   1.000
_cell.angle_alpha   90.00
_cell.angle_beta   90.00
_cell.angle_gamma   90.00
#
_symmetry.space_group_name_H-M   'P 1'
#
loop_
_entity.id
_entity.type
_entity.pdbx_description
1 polymer ?
#
loop_
_entity_poly.entity_id
_entity_poly.type
_entity_poly.pdbx_seq_one_letter_code
_entity_poly.pdbx_strand_id
1 'polypeptide(L)'
;MFIVTKEIDSENISKLCRTCLREDGDKMVCLFVGPAGSSLAAKLRSLSCLEVWQGDGLPEKMCDRCVTRAESALLYREQCRAADRAYIKNMLKIRYIVQELDDTTNYNKVVNTCYPDWNVNGNLILTGLHTCGMLVHSVIKAFLHAKDINLLLVVPCCYHLANETLSGCWNFSKNARMLAQQSIERSRYNKHLSPSLFYRAVLQIILHSLGYYNAKVGRGGPLNNFVDYAKCALSKIGVDKNQIPSAYVLQEIYQNHIHFKSRLSLFQMLRIYMSSVVEAAIMLDRIIFLQNNIKCSKVAVIRLFDPTLSPRCYGIIATK
;
A
#
# COMPACT_ATOMS: atom_id res chain seq x y z
N MET A 1 -25.77 -27.00 14.26
CA MET A 1 -25.79 -27.18 15.73
C MET A 1 -26.45 -28.51 16.00
N PHE A 2 -25.73 -29.50 16.55
CA PHE A 2 -26.33 -30.78 16.92
C PHE A 2 -26.68 -30.69 18.40
N ILE A 3 -27.96 -30.56 18.73
CA ILE A 3 -28.44 -30.66 20.10
C ILE A 3 -28.82 -32.13 20.30
N VAL A 4 -28.19 -32.80 21.25
CA VAL A 4 -28.55 -34.17 21.62
C VAL A 4 -29.45 -34.07 22.85
N THR A 5 -30.74 -34.39 22.70
CA THR A 5 -31.76 -34.30 23.77
C THR A 5 -32.25 -35.68 24.23
N LYS A 6 -31.48 -36.75 24.01
CA LYS A 6 -31.88 -38.11 24.39
C LYS A 6 -31.62 -38.32 25.88
N GLU A 7 -32.64 -38.62 26.67
CA GLU A 7 -32.49 -39.12 28.05
C GLU A 7 -31.75 -40.47 27.99
N ILE A 8 -30.70 -40.61 28.81
CA ILE A 8 -29.83 -41.79 28.80
C ILE A 8 -30.32 -42.75 29.88
N ASP A 9 -30.81 -43.91 29.45
CA ASP A 9 -31.11 -45.03 30.32
C ASP A 9 -29.81 -45.78 30.68
N SER A 10 -29.54 -45.96 31.98
CA SER A 10 -28.27 -46.52 32.48
C SER A 10 -28.04 -47.96 32.05
N GLU A 11 -29.10 -48.72 31.77
CA GLU A 11 -29.02 -50.12 31.36
C GLU A 11 -28.50 -50.32 29.92
N ASN A 12 -28.51 -49.28 29.07
CA ASN A 12 -28.15 -49.40 27.65
C ASN A 12 -27.00 -48.49 27.18
N ILE A 13 -26.24 -47.88 28.11
CA ILE A 13 -25.17 -46.93 27.78
C ILE A 13 -24.07 -47.53 26.87
N SER A 14 -23.80 -48.83 26.99
CA SER A 14 -22.78 -49.54 26.20
C SER A 14 -23.13 -49.72 24.73
N LYS A 15 -24.41 -49.55 24.36
CA LYS A 15 -24.91 -49.63 22.96
C LYS A 15 -24.90 -48.28 22.24
N LEU A 16 -24.54 -47.20 22.94
CA LEU A 16 -24.55 -45.84 22.39
C LEU A 16 -23.21 -45.46 21.77
N CYS A 17 -23.25 -44.67 20.69
CA CYS A 17 -22.06 -44.00 20.18
C CYS A 17 -21.62 -42.88 21.13
N ARG A 18 -20.34 -42.88 21.52
CA ARG A 18 -19.73 -41.91 22.43
C ARG A 18 -19.91 -40.45 22.02
N THR A 19 -20.03 -40.16 20.73
CA THR A 19 -20.08 -38.78 20.22
C THR A 19 -21.50 -38.30 19.90
N CYS A 20 -22.40 -39.18 19.45
CA CYS A 20 -23.73 -38.76 18.97
C CYS A 20 -24.91 -39.38 19.72
N LEU A 21 -24.65 -40.27 20.70
CA LEU A 21 -25.65 -40.98 21.51
C LEU A 21 -26.68 -41.79 20.70
N ARG A 22 -26.35 -42.14 19.45
CA ARG A 22 -27.17 -43.04 18.61
C ARG A 22 -26.73 -44.47 18.82
N GLU A 23 -27.71 -45.37 18.81
CA GLU A 23 -27.49 -46.81 18.70
C GLU A 23 -27.24 -47.12 17.22
N ASP A 24 -26.19 -47.88 16.93
CA ASP A 24 -25.81 -48.29 15.59
C ASP A 24 -25.41 -49.77 15.68
N GLY A 25 -26.37 -50.64 15.37
CA GLY A 25 -26.39 -52.04 15.80
C GLY A 25 -25.21 -52.90 15.35
N ASP A 26 -24.52 -52.56 14.25
CA ASP A 26 -23.55 -53.50 13.63
C ASP A 26 -22.20 -52.88 13.22
N LYS A 27 -21.97 -51.56 13.37
CA LYS A 27 -20.72 -50.91 12.91
C LYS A 27 -20.18 -49.86 13.88
N MET A 28 -19.89 -50.29 15.10
CA MET A 28 -19.22 -49.46 16.10
C MET A 28 -17.74 -49.82 16.28
N VAL A 29 -16.89 -48.80 16.29
CA VAL A 29 -15.43 -48.91 16.45
C VAL A 29 -15.04 -48.58 17.88
N CYS A 30 -14.23 -49.43 18.52
CA CYS A 30 -13.74 -49.22 19.88
C CYS A 30 -12.74 -48.05 19.94
N LEU A 31 -12.93 -47.16 20.93
CA LEU A 31 -12.14 -45.94 21.11
C LEU A 31 -10.67 -46.21 21.47
N PHE A 32 -10.45 -47.23 22.29
CA PHE A 32 -9.19 -47.48 22.97
C PHE A 32 -8.33 -48.56 22.29
N VAL A 33 -8.67 -48.95 21.06
CA VAL A 33 -7.88 -49.91 20.27
C VAL A 33 -6.74 -49.18 19.55
N GLY A 34 -5.55 -49.79 19.60
CA GLY A 34 -4.34 -49.28 18.95
C GLY A 34 -3.41 -48.50 19.89
N PRO A 35 -2.28 -47.98 19.37
CA PRO A 35 -1.31 -47.23 20.16
C PRO A 35 -1.95 -46.00 20.86
N ALA A 36 -1.50 -45.70 22.07
CA ALA A 36 -2.07 -44.63 22.91
C ALA A 36 -2.14 -43.24 22.23
N GLY A 37 -1.25 -42.97 21.26
CA GLY A 37 -1.18 -41.71 20.52
C GLY A 37 -2.00 -41.65 19.22
N SER A 38 -2.46 -42.78 18.67
CA SER A 38 -3.19 -42.84 17.39
C SER A 38 -4.58 -43.46 17.52
N SER A 39 -4.95 -43.93 18.70
CA SER A 39 -6.28 -44.44 19.00
C SER A 39 -7.36 -43.40 18.74
N LEU A 40 -8.59 -43.87 18.50
CA LEU A 40 -9.73 -43.00 18.27
C LEU A 40 -10.04 -42.12 19.49
N ALA A 41 -9.75 -42.62 20.70
CA ALA A 41 -9.77 -41.82 21.92
C ALA A 41 -8.78 -40.64 21.86
N ALA A 42 -7.54 -40.85 21.42
CA ALA A 42 -6.54 -39.79 21.27
C ALA A 42 -6.97 -38.75 20.23
N LYS A 43 -7.49 -39.21 19.09
CA LYS A 43 -8.08 -38.37 18.05
C LYS A 43 -9.19 -37.48 18.63
N LEU A 44 -10.14 -38.08 19.36
CA LEU A 44 -11.28 -37.39 19.98
C LEU A 44 -10.82 -36.35 21.00
N ARG A 45 -9.97 -36.71 21.97
CA ARG A 45 -9.40 -35.76 22.95
C ARG A 45 -8.80 -34.55 22.27
N SER A 46 -8.03 -34.78 21.20
CA SER A 46 -7.35 -33.70 20.49
C SER A 46 -8.33 -32.74 19.80
N LEU A 47 -9.50 -33.22 19.35
CA LEU A 47 -10.46 -32.41 18.58
C LEU A 47 -11.48 -31.69 19.46
N SER A 48 -11.90 -32.31 20.56
CA SER A 48 -13.03 -31.82 21.37
C SER A 48 -12.60 -31.15 22.68
N CYS A 49 -11.31 -31.22 23.04
CA CYS A 49 -10.80 -30.79 24.35
C CYS A 49 -11.50 -31.50 25.53
N LEU A 50 -12.02 -32.71 25.31
CA LEU A 50 -12.62 -33.54 26.36
C LEU A 50 -11.59 -34.51 26.90
N GLU A 51 -11.71 -34.85 28.18
CA GLU A 51 -11.00 -35.98 28.75
C GLU A 51 -11.74 -37.28 28.40
N VAL A 52 -11.00 -38.27 27.90
CA VAL A 52 -11.54 -39.57 27.46
C VAL A 52 -10.54 -40.63 27.88
N TRP A 53 -10.93 -41.53 28.79
CA TRP A 53 -10.08 -42.61 29.29
C TRP A 53 -10.91 -43.91 29.43
N GLN A 54 -10.22 -45.04 29.45
CA GLN A 54 -10.89 -46.33 29.54
C GLN A 54 -11.50 -46.51 30.94
N GLY A 55 -12.74 -47.01 31.02
CA GLY A 55 -13.45 -47.16 32.29
C GLY A 55 -14.01 -45.86 32.88
N ASP A 56 -14.18 -44.81 32.08
CA ASP A 56 -14.78 -43.52 32.50
C ASP A 56 -16.30 -43.56 32.73
N GLY A 57 -16.91 -44.75 32.72
CA GLY A 57 -18.35 -44.96 32.91
C GLY A 57 -19.22 -44.53 31.72
N LEU A 58 -18.60 -44.16 30.60
CA LEU A 58 -19.29 -43.66 29.40
C LEU A 58 -19.02 -44.61 28.21
N PRO A 59 -19.73 -44.46 27.06
CA PRO A 59 -19.60 -45.42 25.97
C PRO A 59 -18.17 -45.54 25.43
N GLU A 60 -17.69 -46.78 25.25
CA GLU A 60 -16.32 -47.06 24.78
C GLU A 60 -16.20 -47.16 23.25
N LYS A 61 -17.29 -46.93 22.51
CA LYS A 61 -17.34 -47.10 21.05
C LYS A 61 -17.91 -45.86 20.34
N MET A 62 -17.54 -45.70 19.06
CA MET A 62 -18.07 -44.68 18.16
C MET A 62 -18.63 -45.33 16.89
N CYS A 63 -19.76 -44.82 16.39
CA CYS A 63 -20.28 -45.22 15.09
C CYS A 63 -19.40 -44.69 13.94
N ASP A 64 -19.40 -45.41 12.82
CA ASP A 64 -18.59 -45.10 11.63
C ASP A 64 -18.72 -43.63 11.17
N ARG A 65 -19.95 -43.08 11.17
CA ARG A 65 -20.19 -41.67 10.81
C ARG A 65 -19.42 -40.68 11.70
N CYS A 66 -19.35 -40.96 13.00
CA CYS A 66 -18.61 -40.13 13.94
C CYS A 66 -17.09 -40.31 13.77
N VAL A 67 -16.63 -41.51 13.41
CA VAL A 67 -15.23 -41.79 13.07
C VAL A 67 -14.81 -40.99 11.85
N THR A 68 -15.50 -41.14 10.71
CA THR A 68 -15.17 -40.40 9.47
C THR A 68 -15.17 -38.89 9.68
N ARG A 69 -16.11 -38.38 10.49
CA ARG A 69 -16.18 -36.96 10.83
C ARG A 69 -14.99 -36.51 11.67
N ALA A 70 -14.58 -37.30 12.66
CA ALA A 70 -13.38 -37.01 13.44
C ALA A 70 -12.13 -37.02 12.54
N GLU A 71 -12.00 -37.99 11.64
CA GLU A 71 -10.86 -38.06 10.71
C GLU A 71 -10.82 -36.86 9.75
N SER A 72 -11.97 -36.47 9.19
CA SER A 72 -12.07 -35.28 8.34
C SER A 72 -11.69 -34.00 9.10
N ALA A 73 -12.13 -33.87 10.36
CA ALA A 73 -11.78 -32.72 11.20
C ALA A 73 -10.29 -32.68 11.56
N LEU A 74 -9.65 -33.85 11.78
CA LEU A 74 -8.21 -33.94 11.97
C LEU A 74 -7.43 -33.49 10.74
N LEU A 75 -7.81 -33.98 9.57
CA LEU A 75 -7.17 -33.62 8.31
C LEU A 75 -7.27 -32.10 8.08
N TYR A 76 -8.45 -31.51 8.30
CA TYR A 76 -8.63 -30.06 8.22
C TYR A 76 -7.75 -29.29 9.21
N ARG A 77 -7.66 -29.77 10.46
CA ARG A 77 -6.79 -29.16 11.48
C ARG A 77 -5.31 -29.23 11.09
N GLU A 78 -4.86 -30.35 10.55
CA GLU A 78 -3.49 -30.51 10.07
C GLU A 78 -3.19 -29.58 8.89
N GLN A 79 -4.15 -29.44 7.96
CA GLN A 79 -4.07 -28.49 6.86
C GLN A 79 -3.94 -27.04 7.37
N CYS A 80 -4.78 -26.62 8.32
CA CYS A 80 -4.68 -25.30 8.94
C CYS A 80 -3.33 -25.07 9.61
N ARG A 81 -2.82 -26.06 10.37
CA ARG A 81 -1.50 -25.97 11.02
C ARG A 81 -0.36 -25.92 10.01
N ALA A 82 -0.45 -26.65 8.90
CA ALA A 82 0.55 -26.60 7.84
C ALA A 82 0.58 -25.22 7.16
N ALA A 83 -0.60 -24.65 6.87
CA ALA A 83 -0.72 -23.30 6.34
C ALA A 83 -0.17 -22.25 7.31
N ASP A 84 -0.54 -22.33 8.59
CA ASP A 84 -0.07 -21.42 9.64
C ASP A 84 1.47 -21.44 9.79
N ARG A 85 2.07 -22.64 9.85
CA ARG A 85 3.54 -22.77 9.84
C ARG A 85 4.19 -22.16 8.60
N ALA A 86 3.57 -22.33 7.43
CA ALA A 86 4.07 -21.73 6.19
C ALA A 86 3.99 -20.20 6.21
N TYR A 87 2.90 -19.63 6.74
CA TYR A 87 2.75 -18.18 6.90
C TYR A 87 3.77 -17.61 7.90
N ILE A 88 3.91 -18.21 9.08
CA ILE A 88 4.87 -17.77 10.10
C ILE A 88 6.31 -17.82 9.56
N LYS A 89 6.68 -18.92 8.89
CA LYS A 89 8.01 -19.06 8.27
C LYS A 89 8.29 -17.98 7.24
N ASN A 90 7.29 -17.54 6.48
CA ASN A 90 7.45 -16.48 5.49
C ASN A 90 7.43 -15.08 6.13
N MET A 91 6.64 -14.85 7.18
CA MET A 91 6.64 -13.57 7.90
C MET A 91 7.97 -13.27 8.59
N LEU A 92 8.67 -14.30 9.10
CA LEU A 92 10.01 -14.14 9.68
C LEU A 92 11.07 -13.68 8.67
N LYS A 93 10.80 -13.76 7.36
CA LYS A 93 11.69 -13.28 6.30
C LYS A 93 11.50 -11.81 5.97
N ILE A 94 10.51 -11.10 6.53
CA ILE A 94 10.34 -9.67 6.32
C ILE A 94 10.87 -8.94 7.54
N ARG A 95 11.80 -8.01 7.32
CA ARG A 95 12.37 -7.17 8.38
C ARG A 95 12.11 -5.72 8.04
N TYR A 96 11.62 -4.98 9.04
CA TYR A 96 11.37 -3.56 8.93
C TYR A 96 12.50 -2.82 9.62
N ILE A 97 13.09 -1.86 8.92
CA ILE A 97 14.15 -0.99 9.43
C ILE A 97 13.76 0.43 9.09
N VAL A 98 13.97 1.34 10.03
CA VAL A 98 13.85 2.78 9.81
C VAL A 98 15.26 3.35 9.88
N GLN A 99 15.75 3.85 8.76
CA GLN A 99 17.08 4.43 8.65
C GLN A 99 17.07 5.55 7.60
N GLU A 100 17.89 6.57 7.82
CA GLU A 100 18.21 7.56 6.79
C GLU A 100 19.14 6.95 5.73
N LEU A 101 18.86 7.22 4.46
CA LEU A 101 19.58 6.65 3.32
C LEU A 101 20.22 7.75 2.48
N ASP A 102 21.45 7.52 2.07
CA ASP A 102 22.26 8.37 1.20
C ASP A 102 23.00 7.55 0.12
N ASP A 103 23.85 8.21 -0.68
CA ASP A 103 24.62 7.57 -1.75
C ASP A 103 25.82 6.74 -1.27
N THR A 104 26.14 6.79 0.04
CA THR A 104 27.20 6.03 0.69
C THR A 104 26.68 4.84 1.51
N THR A 105 25.36 4.69 1.58
CA THR A 105 24.71 3.68 2.41
C THR A 105 25.14 2.26 2.04
N ASN A 106 25.68 1.55 3.03
CA ASN A 106 26.13 0.17 2.89
C ASN A 106 24.97 -0.81 3.08
N TYR A 107 24.26 -1.11 1.99
CA TYR A 107 23.12 -2.04 2.02
C TYR A 107 23.50 -3.46 2.46
N ASN A 108 24.73 -3.93 2.23
CA ASN A 108 25.16 -5.24 2.72
C ASN A 108 25.17 -5.28 4.24
N LYS A 109 25.67 -4.21 4.89
CA LYS A 109 25.64 -4.10 6.35
C LYS A 109 24.21 -4.10 6.86
N VAL A 110 23.29 -3.40 6.18
CA VAL A 110 21.86 -3.37 6.56
C VAL A 110 21.24 -4.77 6.48
N VAL A 111 21.48 -5.50 5.39
CA VAL A 111 21.02 -6.88 5.22
C VAL A 111 21.63 -7.80 6.28
N ASN A 112 22.95 -7.76 6.48
CA ASN A 112 23.64 -8.61 7.46
C ASN A 112 23.20 -8.31 8.90
N THR A 113 22.78 -7.09 9.21
CA THR A 113 22.20 -6.77 10.54
C THR A 113 20.91 -7.56 10.78
N CYS A 114 20.12 -7.80 9.73
CA CYS A 114 18.85 -8.52 9.80
C CYS A 114 18.98 -10.04 9.54
N TYR A 115 20.00 -10.44 8.79
CA TYR A 115 20.28 -11.81 8.38
C TYR A 115 21.80 -12.07 8.44
N PRO A 116 22.37 -12.25 9.64
CA PRO A 116 23.82 -12.39 9.82
C PRO A 116 24.40 -13.62 9.12
N ASP A 117 23.59 -14.67 8.95
CA ASP A 117 23.99 -15.91 8.29
C ASP A 117 23.85 -15.85 6.75
N TRP A 118 23.31 -14.75 6.20
CA TRP A 118 23.12 -14.61 4.76
C TRP A 118 24.43 -14.15 4.09
N ASN A 119 24.95 -14.94 3.15
CA ASN A 119 26.06 -14.52 2.31
C ASN A 119 25.58 -13.65 1.14
N VAL A 120 25.84 -12.35 1.24
CA VAL A 120 25.47 -11.33 0.25
C VAL A 120 26.50 -11.34 -0.88
N ASN A 121 26.38 -12.29 -1.82
CA ASN A 121 27.32 -12.48 -2.94
C ASN A 121 26.63 -12.19 -4.28
N GLY A 122 26.40 -10.91 -4.62
CA GLY A 122 25.71 -10.53 -5.86
C GLY A 122 24.20 -10.84 -5.91
N ASN A 123 23.58 -11.21 -4.79
CA ASN A 123 22.19 -11.67 -4.76
C ASN A 123 21.20 -10.59 -4.29
N LEU A 124 21.56 -9.31 -4.34
CA LEU A 124 20.66 -8.23 -3.91
C LEU A 124 19.94 -7.54 -5.07
N ILE A 125 18.69 -7.23 -4.80
CA ILE A 125 17.83 -6.37 -5.62
C ILE A 125 17.47 -5.16 -4.77
N LEU A 126 17.75 -3.97 -5.26
CA LEU A 126 17.35 -2.72 -4.61
C LEU A 126 16.06 -2.22 -5.23
N THR A 127 14.99 -2.16 -4.45
CA THR A 127 13.69 -1.66 -4.91
C THR A 127 13.26 -0.42 -4.12
N GLY A 128 12.97 0.68 -4.83
CA GLY A 128 12.49 1.93 -4.25
C GLY A 128 11.11 2.31 -4.78
N LEU A 129 10.04 1.98 -4.06
CA LEU A 129 8.65 2.16 -4.55
C LEU A 129 8.12 3.60 -4.49
N HIS A 130 8.60 4.40 -3.54
CA HIS A 130 8.20 5.81 -3.39
C HIS A 130 9.43 6.68 -3.10
N THR A 131 10.39 6.63 -4.01
CA THR A 131 11.62 7.42 -3.86
C THR A 131 11.33 8.89 -4.18
N CYS A 132 11.32 9.72 -3.14
CA CYS A 132 11.01 11.14 -3.22
C CYS A 132 12.27 11.98 -3.44
N GLY A 133 12.23 12.95 -4.35
CA GLY A 133 13.28 13.95 -4.51
C GLY A 133 14.69 13.35 -4.66
N MET A 134 15.60 13.79 -3.80
CA MET A 134 17.01 13.39 -3.80
C MET A 134 17.24 11.92 -3.45
N LEU A 135 16.29 11.25 -2.79
CA LEU A 135 16.41 9.82 -2.48
C LEU A 135 16.56 8.97 -3.75
N VAL A 136 15.93 9.38 -4.86
CA VAL A 136 16.11 8.70 -6.15
C VAL A 136 17.57 8.73 -6.57
N HIS A 137 18.26 9.86 -6.35
CA HIS A 137 19.65 10.04 -6.73
C HIS A 137 20.55 9.19 -5.84
N SER A 138 20.32 9.24 -4.52
CA SER A 138 21.03 8.44 -3.54
C SER A 138 20.94 6.95 -3.84
N VAL A 139 19.72 6.45 -4.12
CA VAL A 139 19.47 5.04 -4.45
C VAL A 139 20.15 4.63 -5.76
N ILE A 140 20.09 5.46 -6.81
CA ILE A 140 20.78 5.17 -8.08
C ILE A 140 22.30 5.15 -7.89
N LYS A 141 22.86 6.16 -7.20
CA LYS A 141 24.32 6.23 -6.95
C LYS A 141 24.79 5.06 -6.10
N ALA A 142 24.07 4.75 -5.02
CA ALA A 142 24.40 3.62 -4.17
C ALA A 142 24.30 2.28 -4.92
N PHE A 143 23.30 2.11 -5.79
CA PHE A 143 23.25 0.98 -6.72
C PHE A 143 24.53 0.92 -7.53
N LEU A 144 24.98 1.99 -8.19
CA LEU A 144 26.20 2.00 -9.01
C LEU A 144 27.48 1.70 -8.21
N HIS A 145 27.55 2.11 -6.94
CA HIS A 145 28.69 1.84 -6.06
C HIS A 145 28.71 0.41 -5.50
N ALA A 146 27.55 -0.15 -5.14
CA ALA A 146 27.46 -1.46 -4.49
C ALA A 146 27.74 -2.62 -5.45
N LYS A 147 28.73 -3.46 -5.15
CA LYS A 147 29.06 -4.62 -6.00
C LYS A 147 28.01 -5.73 -5.94
N ASP A 148 27.31 -5.84 -4.81
CA ASP A 148 26.41 -6.98 -4.55
C ASP A 148 24.95 -6.74 -4.98
N ILE A 149 24.64 -5.53 -5.45
CA ILE A 149 23.32 -5.18 -5.98
C ILE A 149 23.37 -5.25 -7.50
N ASN A 150 22.70 -6.27 -8.05
CA ASN A 150 22.73 -6.57 -9.49
C ASN A 150 21.50 -6.05 -10.24
N LEU A 151 20.42 -5.73 -9.53
CA LEU A 151 19.20 -5.17 -10.10
C LEU A 151 18.71 -4.00 -9.27
N LEU A 152 18.41 -2.90 -9.96
CA LEU A 152 17.72 -1.74 -9.43
C LEU A 152 16.32 -1.66 -10.04
N LEU A 153 15.31 -1.48 -9.18
CA LEU A 153 13.97 -1.04 -9.57
C LEU A 153 13.62 0.20 -8.76
N VAL A 154 13.57 1.37 -9.39
CA VAL A 154 13.24 2.62 -8.69
C VAL A 154 12.03 3.28 -9.32
N VAL A 155 11.05 3.63 -8.48
CA VAL A 155 9.84 4.38 -8.81
C VAL A 155 9.97 5.77 -8.21
N PRO A 156 10.28 6.77 -9.04
CA PRO A 156 10.37 8.15 -8.59
C PRO A 156 8.98 8.74 -8.38
N CYS A 157 8.77 9.51 -7.31
CA CYS A 157 7.43 10.03 -7.03
C CYS A 157 7.30 11.53 -6.72
N CYS A 158 8.30 12.22 -6.17
CA CYS A 158 8.16 13.64 -5.81
C CYS A 158 9.27 14.50 -6.42
N TYR A 159 9.21 14.76 -7.73
CA TYR A 159 10.26 15.52 -8.44
C TYR A 159 10.54 16.90 -7.83
N HIS A 160 9.52 17.57 -7.29
CA HIS A 160 9.68 18.90 -6.67
C HIS A 160 10.56 18.95 -5.42
N LEU A 161 10.81 17.80 -4.79
CA LEU A 161 11.71 17.66 -3.64
C LEU A 161 13.16 17.41 -4.06
N ALA A 162 13.43 17.16 -5.35
CA ALA A 162 14.78 17.25 -5.87
C ALA A 162 15.11 18.74 -6.04
N ASN A 163 16.35 19.13 -5.77
CA ASN A 163 16.86 20.48 -6.00
C ASN A 163 17.63 20.57 -7.34
N GLU A 164 18.15 19.46 -7.85
CA GLU A 164 18.90 19.32 -9.10
C GLU A 164 18.46 18.09 -9.91
N THR A 165 19.02 17.91 -11.12
CA THR A 165 18.88 16.66 -11.89
C THR A 165 20.00 15.68 -11.55
N LEU A 166 19.85 14.41 -11.92
CA LEU A 166 20.82 13.38 -11.51
C LEU A 166 22.17 13.61 -12.20
N SER A 167 22.15 14.03 -13.47
CA SER A 167 23.38 14.37 -14.21
C SER A 167 23.96 15.74 -13.82
N GLY A 168 23.17 16.63 -13.23
CA GLY A 168 23.52 18.04 -13.03
C GLY A 168 23.54 18.87 -14.33
N CYS A 169 23.26 18.28 -15.50
CA CYS A 169 23.34 18.98 -16.79
C CYS A 169 22.13 19.90 -17.08
N TRP A 170 21.01 19.71 -16.37
CA TRP A 170 19.77 20.42 -16.64
C TRP A 170 19.21 21.02 -15.36
N ASN A 171 18.50 22.15 -15.49
CA ASN A 171 17.84 22.77 -14.36
C ASN A 171 16.36 22.96 -14.63
N PHE A 172 15.51 22.34 -13.80
CA PHE A 172 14.06 22.50 -13.85
C PHE A 172 13.62 23.37 -12.68
N SER A 173 12.85 24.41 -12.97
CA SER A 173 12.24 25.23 -11.92
C SER A 173 11.37 24.37 -11.00
N LYS A 174 11.21 24.79 -9.74
CA LYS A 174 10.33 24.11 -8.78
C LYS A 174 8.92 23.89 -9.33
N ASN A 175 8.38 24.87 -10.06
CA ASN A 175 7.07 24.79 -10.69
C ASN A 175 7.00 23.73 -11.80
N ALA A 176 8.05 23.60 -12.62
CA ALA A 176 8.14 22.55 -13.63
C ALA A 176 8.19 21.16 -12.97
N ARG A 177 8.98 20.98 -11.91
CA ARG A 177 9.04 19.72 -11.15
C ARG A 177 7.75 19.39 -10.40
N MET A 178 7.00 20.41 -9.97
CA MET A 178 5.65 20.20 -9.45
C MET A 178 4.68 19.79 -10.56
N LEU A 179 4.82 20.39 -11.74
CA LEU A 179 3.98 20.09 -12.89
C LEU A 179 4.15 18.65 -13.36
N ALA A 180 5.38 18.13 -13.39
CA ALA A 180 5.73 16.75 -13.76
C ALA A 180 5.01 15.66 -12.93
N GLN A 181 4.30 16.01 -11.86
CA GLN A 181 3.51 15.07 -11.04
C GLN A 181 2.03 15.00 -11.46
N GLN A 182 1.62 15.76 -12.46
CA GLN A 182 0.26 15.72 -13.01
C GLN A 182 0.15 14.62 -14.07
N SER A 183 -0.99 13.91 -14.08
CA SER A 183 -1.32 12.92 -15.11
C SER A 183 -2.39 13.46 -16.05
N ILE A 184 -2.15 13.26 -17.35
CA ILE A 184 -3.11 13.57 -18.42
C ILE A 184 -4.33 12.68 -18.28
N GLU A 185 -4.14 11.40 -17.96
CA GLU A 185 -5.20 10.39 -17.84
C GLU A 185 -6.19 10.76 -16.73
N ARG A 186 -5.72 11.19 -15.55
CA ARG A 186 -6.62 11.70 -14.50
C ARG A 186 -7.50 12.87 -14.95
N SER A 187 -6.98 13.68 -15.87
CA SER A 187 -7.70 14.83 -16.40
C SER A 187 -8.71 14.45 -17.48
N ARG A 188 -8.51 13.31 -18.17
CA ARG A 188 -9.50 12.76 -19.10
C ARG A 188 -10.73 12.19 -18.38
N TYR A 189 -10.55 11.57 -17.22
CA TYR A 189 -11.67 11.09 -16.41
C TYR A 189 -12.46 12.23 -15.75
N ASN A 190 -11.79 13.30 -15.32
CA ASN A 190 -12.44 14.47 -14.74
C ASN A 190 -12.87 15.46 -15.83
N LYS A 191 -14.09 15.27 -16.37
CA LYS A 191 -14.67 16.14 -17.42
C LYS A 191 -14.75 17.62 -17.03
N HIS A 192 -14.77 17.93 -15.74
CA HIS A 192 -14.83 19.31 -15.23
C HIS A 192 -13.63 19.63 -14.35
N LEU A 193 -12.97 20.74 -14.67
CA LEU A 193 -11.97 21.34 -13.79
C LEU A 193 -12.64 21.84 -12.50
N SER A 194 -12.00 21.58 -11.37
CA SER A 194 -12.46 22.07 -10.08
C SER A 194 -12.61 23.60 -10.11
N PRO A 195 -13.74 24.16 -9.60
CA PRO A 195 -13.92 25.59 -9.45
C PRO A 195 -12.81 26.26 -8.63
N SER A 196 -12.15 25.50 -7.75
CA SER A 196 -11.06 25.98 -6.89
C SER A 196 -9.92 26.66 -7.64
N LEU A 197 -9.59 26.24 -8.86
CA LEU A 197 -8.51 26.87 -9.63
C LEU A 197 -8.88 28.30 -10.03
N PHE A 198 -10.10 28.48 -10.55
CA PHE A 198 -10.59 29.80 -10.92
C PHE A 198 -10.83 30.68 -9.69
N TYR A 199 -11.40 30.11 -8.61
CA TYR A 199 -11.55 30.82 -7.35
C TYR A 199 -10.22 31.30 -6.78
N ARG A 200 -9.14 30.51 -6.86
CA ARG A 200 -7.79 30.96 -6.46
C ARG A 200 -7.28 32.12 -7.30
N ALA A 201 -7.54 32.12 -8.61
CA ALA A 201 -7.13 33.20 -9.50
C ALA A 201 -7.83 34.52 -9.14
N VAL A 202 -9.16 34.49 -8.94
CA VAL A 202 -9.92 35.69 -8.53
C VAL A 202 -9.51 36.13 -7.12
N LEU A 203 -9.29 35.19 -6.20
CA LEU A 203 -8.81 35.50 -4.85
C LEU A 203 -7.44 36.18 -4.87
N GLN A 204 -6.56 35.85 -5.81
CA GLN A 204 -5.24 36.49 -5.93
C GLN A 204 -5.37 37.98 -6.28
N ILE A 205 -6.37 38.38 -7.07
CA ILE A 205 -6.68 39.79 -7.37
C ILE A 205 -7.05 40.52 -6.08
N ILE A 206 -7.91 39.91 -5.25
CA ILE A 206 -8.32 40.47 -3.96
C ILE A 206 -7.12 40.60 -3.02
N LEU A 207 -6.33 39.53 -2.88
CA LEU A 207 -5.13 39.54 -2.04
C LEU A 207 -4.14 40.62 -2.45
N HIS A 208 -3.90 40.80 -3.74
CA HIS A 208 -3.05 41.88 -4.25
C HIS A 208 -3.62 43.26 -3.88
N SER A 209 -4.93 43.48 -4.02
CA SER A 209 -5.57 44.75 -3.63
C SER A 209 -5.45 45.06 -2.14
N LEU A 210 -5.31 44.02 -1.31
CA LEU A 210 -5.10 44.12 0.14
C LEU A 210 -3.60 44.14 0.54
N GLY A 211 -2.66 44.12 -0.42
CA GLY A 211 -1.22 44.12 -0.14
C GLY A 211 -0.59 42.75 0.17
N TYR A 212 -1.31 41.65 -0.03
CA TYR A 212 -0.83 40.29 0.18
C TYR A 212 -0.36 39.63 -1.13
N TYR A 213 0.93 39.68 -1.41
CA TYR A 213 1.48 39.20 -2.70
C TYR A 213 1.87 37.71 -2.74
N ASN A 214 2.31 37.14 -1.61
CA ASN A 214 2.86 35.76 -1.55
C ASN A 214 2.06 34.82 -0.64
N ALA A 215 0.77 35.11 -0.42
CA ALA A 215 -0.07 34.35 0.48
C ALA A 215 -0.36 32.92 -0.05
N LYS A 216 -0.39 31.95 0.86
CA LYS A 216 -0.65 30.53 0.56
C LYS A 216 -1.93 30.08 1.27
N VAL A 217 -3.00 29.85 0.49
CA VAL A 217 -4.32 29.41 1.00
C VAL A 217 -4.36 27.93 1.42
N GLY A 218 -3.53 27.08 0.81
CA GLY A 218 -3.58 25.63 1.02
C GLY A 218 -4.75 24.92 0.32
N ARG A 219 -5.19 23.78 0.88
CA ARG A 219 -6.28 22.92 0.36
C ARG A 219 -7.53 22.98 1.26
N GLY A 220 -8.67 22.45 0.78
CA GLY A 220 -9.88 22.26 1.59
C GLY A 220 -10.70 23.53 1.86
N GLY A 221 -10.93 24.36 0.84
CA GLY A 221 -11.92 25.45 0.90
C GLY A 221 -13.28 24.98 0.36
N PRO A 222 -14.40 25.58 0.79
CA PRO A 222 -15.74 25.25 0.28
C PRO A 222 -15.85 25.61 -1.21
N LEU A 223 -16.52 24.77 -2.00
CA LEU A 223 -16.57 24.94 -3.48
C LEU A 223 -17.96 25.31 -4.01
N ASN A 224 -18.95 25.50 -3.12
CA ASN A 224 -20.34 25.78 -3.49
C ASN A 224 -20.48 27.10 -4.26
N ASN A 225 -19.84 28.16 -3.76
CA ASN A 225 -19.79 29.47 -4.41
C ASN A 225 -18.46 30.17 -4.07
N PHE A 226 -18.15 31.24 -4.80
CA PHE A 226 -16.89 31.97 -4.63
C PHE A 226 -16.83 32.75 -3.32
N VAL A 227 -17.94 33.33 -2.85
CA VAL A 227 -17.97 34.17 -1.65
C VAL A 227 -17.55 33.37 -0.42
N ASP A 228 -18.11 32.17 -0.24
CA ASP A 228 -17.76 31.28 0.88
C ASP A 228 -16.30 30.82 0.77
N TYR A 229 -15.85 30.51 -0.45
CA TYR A 229 -14.45 30.16 -0.70
C TYR A 229 -13.51 31.28 -0.29
N ALA A 230 -13.79 32.51 -0.75
CA ALA A 230 -12.96 33.68 -0.52
C ALA A 230 -12.90 34.05 0.96
N LYS A 231 -14.05 34.10 1.66
CA LYS A 231 -14.09 34.36 3.11
C LYS A 231 -13.28 33.31 3.88
N CYS A 232 -13.50 32.03 3.59
CA CYS A 232 -12.73 30.95 4.21
C CYS A 232 -11.22 31.10 3.96
N ALA A 233 -10.83 31.41 2.72
CA ALA A 233 -9.43 31.55 2.34
C ALA A 233 -8.75 32.77 2.98
N LEU A 234 -9.42 33.93 2.99
CA LEU A 234 -8.90 35.16 3.60
C LEU A 234 -8.73 35.01 5.11
N SER A 235 -9.70 34.40 5.79
CA SER A 235 -9.57 34.07 7.22
C SER A 235 -8.43 33.09 7.48
N LYS A 236 -8.23 32.08 6.64
CA LYS A 236 -7.10 31.13 6.76
C LYS A 236 -5.74 31.78 6.56
N ILE A 237 -5.65 32.81 5.72
CA ILE A 237 -4.42 33.58 5.50
C ILE A 237 -4.12 34.52 6.68
N GLY A 238 -5.12 34.81 7.52
CA GLY A 238 -4.98 35.74 8.65
C GLY A 238 -5.26 37.20 8.26
N VAL A 239 -6.08 37.44 7.25
CA VAL A 239 -6.57 38.79 6.94
C VAL A 239 -7.55 39.24 8.04
N ASP A 240 -7.38 40.46 8.54
CA ASP A 240 -8.25 41.01 9.57
C ASP A 240 -9.71 41.03 9.12
N LYS A 241 -10.64 40.64 10.00
CA LYS A 241 -12.07 40.54 9.68
C LYS A 241 -12.66 41.85 9.13
N ASN A 242 -12.13 42.99 9.58
CA ASN A 242 -12.57 44.32 9.16
C ASN A 242 -12.06 44.71 7.76
N GLN A 243 -11.00 44.05 7.28
CA GLN A 243 -10.43 44.26 5.94
C GLN A 243 -11.02 43.29 4.90
N ILE A 244 -11.71 42.23 5.33
CA ILE A 244 -12.34 41.27 4.42
C ILE A 244 -13.50 41.98 3.68
N PRO A 245 -13.49 42.00 2.32
CA PRO A 245 -14.56 42.64 1.56
C PRO A 245 -15.93 42.01 1.84
N SER A 246 -16.98 42.82 1.70
CA SER A 246 -18.36 42.36 1.88
C SER A 246 -18.73 41.29 0.84
N ALA A 247 -19.75 40.49 1.15
CA ALA A 247 -20.23 39.44 0.23
C ALA A 247 -20.61 39.98 -1.16
N TYR A 248 -21.18 41.19 -1.20
CA TYR A 248 -21.52 41.88 -2.44
C TYR A 248 -20.27 42.19 -3.28
N VAL A 249 -19.24 42.80 -2.67
CA VAL A 249 -18.00 43.15 -3.36
C VAL A 249 -17.27 41.89 -3.87
N LEU A 250 -17.22 40.83 -3.06
CA LEU A 250 -16.62 39.55 -3.48
C LEU A 250 -17.35 38.96 -4.70
N GLN A 251 -18.68 39.00 -4.70
CA GLN A 251 -19.50 38.50 -5.80
C GLN A 251 -19.31 39.35 -7.06
N GLU A 252 -19.28 40.68 -6.93
CA GLU A 252 -19.05 41.62 -8.02
C GLU A 252 -17.68 41.37 -8.70
N ILE A 253 -16.60 41.27 -7.90
CA ILE A 253 -15.26 40.97 -8.41
C ILE A 253 -15.26 39.64 -9.18
N TYR A 254 -15.95 38.62 -8.67
CA TYR A 254 -16.07 37.34 -9.37
C TYR A 254 -16.81 37.46 -10.71
N GLN A 255 -17.95 38.15 -10.74
CA GLN A 255 -18.73 38.35 -11.98
C GLN A 255 -17.93 39.12 -13.02
N ASN A 256 -17.20 40.16 -12.61
CA ASN A 256 -16.35 40.94 -13.51
C ASN A 256 -15.25 40.10 -14.18
N HIS A 257 -14.82 39.00 -13.56
CA HIS A 257 -13.74 38.14 -14.07
C HIS A 257 -14.21 36.80 -14.65
N ILE A 258 -15.49 36.44 -14.52
CA ILE A 258 -15.99 35.10 -14.88
C ILE A 258 -15.72 34.72 -16.34
N HIS A 259 -15.67 35.70 -17.23
CA HIS A 259 -15.39 35.53 -18.66
C HIS A 259 -13.97 34.98 -18.93
N PHE A 260 -13.02 35.12 -17.99
CA PHE A 260 -11.68 34.50 -18.10
C PHE A 260 -11.65 33.01 -17.76
N LYS A 261 -12.73 32.44 -17.19
CA LYS A 261 -12.77 31.05 -16.75
C LYS A 261 -12.44 30.06 -17.87
N SER A 262 -12.94 30.30 -19.09
CA SER A 262 -12.64 29.47 -20.27
C SER A 262 -11.16 29.53 -20.64
N ARG A 263 -10.57 30.74 -20.68
CA ARG A 263 -9.14 30.94 -20.97
C ARG A 263 -8.24 30.26 -19.93
N LEU A 264 -8.58 30.38 -18.64
CA LEU A 264 -7.85 29.68 -17.57
C LEU A 264 -7.95 28.15 -17.71
N SER A 265 -9.11 27.65 -18.12
CA SER A 265 -9.33 26.21 -18.35
C SER A 265 -8.43 25.70 -19.48
N LEU A 266 -8.35 26.43 -20.60
CA LEU A 266 -7.45 26.11 -21.71
C LEU A 266 -5.97 26.11 -21.28
N PHE A 267 -5.56 27.14 -20.55
CA PHE A 267 -4.20 27.21 -19.99
C PHE A 267 -3.90 26.03 -19.08
N GLN A 268 -4.85 25.64 -18.22
CA GLN A 268 -4.67 24.50 -17.33
C GLN A 268 -4.57 23.18 -18.10
N MET A 269 -5.35 23.00 -19.17
CA MET A 269 -5.22 21.85 -20.06
C MET A 269 -3.83 21.82 -20.68
N LEU A 270 -3.36 22.93 -21.25
CA LEU A 270 -2.01 23.01 -21.83
C LEU A 270 -0.93 22.63 -20.79
N ARG A 271 -1.05 23.13 -19.56
CA ARG A 271 -0.14 22.74 -18.46
C ARG A 271 -0.16 21.24 -18.18
N ILE A 272 -1.33 20.63 -18.13
CA ILE A 272 -1.47 19.17 -17.94
C ILE A 272 -0.83 18.41 -19.11
N TYR A 273 -0.99 18.85 -20.35
CA TYR A 273 -0.30 18.20 -21.47
C TYR A 273 1.21 18.37 -21.42
N MET A 274 1.70 19.53 -20.96
CA MET A 274 3.12 19.77 -20.76
C MET A 274 3.71 18.97 -19.59
N SER A 275 2.90 18.48 -18.65
CA SER A 275 3.43 17.74 -17.50
C SER A 275 4.14 16.45 -17.91
N SER A 276 3.59 15.72 -18.89
CA SER A 276 4.20 14.48 -19.37
C SER A 276 5.54 14.74 -20.05
N VAL A 277 5.67 15.85 -20.77
CA VAL A 277 6.93 16.26 -21.42
C VAL A 277 8.00 16.56 -20.36
N VAL A 278 7.63 17.31 -19.30
CA VAL A 278 8.57 17.62 -18.22
C VAL A 278 8.95 16.35 -17.43
N GLU A 279 7.99 15.47 -17.14
CA GLU A 279 8.27 14.18 -16.50
C GLU A 279 9.21 13.32 -17.35
N ALA A 280 8.94 13.21 -18.66
CA ALA A 280 9.77 12.48 -19.60
C ALA A 280 11.20 13.04 -19.66
N ALA A 281 11.38 14.37 -19.65
CA ALA A 281 12.70 14.99 -19.63
C ALA A 281 13.48 14.66 -18.34
N ILE A 282 12.82 14.67 -17.18
CA ILE A 282 13.43 14.28 -15.88
C ILE A 282 13.76 12.78 -15.86
N MET A 283 12.91 11.93 -16.44
CA MET A 283 13.20 10.49 -16.59
C MET A 283 14.39 10.27 -17.52
N LEU A 284 14.43 10.95 -18.66
CA LEU A 284 15.48 10.82 -19.66
C LEU A 284 16.85 11.17 -19.08
N ASP A 285 16.95 12.24 -18.29
CA ASP A 285 18.17 12.60 -17.56
C ASP A 285 18.73 11.42 -16.75
N ARG A 286 17.86 10.71 -16.02
CA ARG A 286 18.25 9.58 -15.16
C ARG A 286 18.63 8.35 -15.95
N ILE A 287 17.92 8.08 -17.05
CA ILE A 287 18.18 6.95 -17.93
C ILE A 287 19.53 7.14 -18.62
N ILE A 288 19.78 8.33 -19.18
CA ILE A 288 21.06 8.65 -19.83
C ILE A 288 22.20 8.53 -18.81
N PHE A 289 22.01 9.03 -17.58
CA PHE A 289 23.01 8.89 -16.51
C PHE A 289 23.36 7.42 -16.23
N LEU A 290 22.36 6.53 -16.17
CA LEU A 290 22.56 5.10 -15.97
C LEU A 290 23.20 4.42 -17.18
N GLN A 291 22.76 4.76 -18.40
CA GLN A 291 23.27 4.19 -19.65
C GLN A 291 24.72 4.57 -19.93
N ASN A 292 25.13 5.78 -19.55
CA ASN A 292 26.52 6.24 -19.69
C ASN A 292 27.46 5.61 -18.65
N ASN A 293 26.93 4.88 -17.67
CA ASN A 293 27.77 4.19 -16.68
C ASN A 293 28.12 2.78 -17.17
N ILE A 294 29.43 2.51 -17.35
CA ILE A 294 29.93 1.22 -17.84
C ILE A 294 29.52 0.00 -16.99
N LYS A 295 29.11 0.22 -15.74
CA LYS A 295 28.64 -0.85 -14.85
C LYS A 295 27.22 -1.32 -15.17
N CYS A 296 26.46 -0.58 -15.97
CA CYS A 296 25.09 -0.94 -16.33
C CYS A 296 25.08 -1.72 -17.65
N SER A 297 24.59 -2.95 -17.64
CA SER A 297 24.42 -3.76 -18.84
C SER A 297 23.09 -3.47 -19.56
N LYS A 298 22.02 -3.21 -18.81
CA LYS A 298 20.69 -2.88 -19.36
C LYS A 298 20.02 -1.81 -18.51
N VAL A 299 19.30 -0.92 -19.19
CA VAL A 299 18.48 0.12 -18.57
C VAL A 299 17.15 0.17 -19.31
N ALA A 300 16.04 0.19 -18.57
CA ALA A 300 14.70 0.24 -19.13
C ALA A 300 13.78 1.14 -18.30
N VAL A 301 12.76 1.68 -18.96
CA VAL A 301 11.62 2.32 -18.29
C VAL A 301 10.42 1.42 -18.47
N ILE A 302 9.71 1.17 -17.38
CA ILE A 302 8.49 0.39 -17.40
C ILE A 302 7.35 1.19 -16.78
N ARG A 303 6.15 1.00 -17.32
CA ARG A 303 4.93 1.52 -16.70
C ARG A 303 4.40 0.46 -15.74
N LEU A 304 4.50 0.74 -14.45
CA LEU A 304 4.13 -0.18 -13.37
C LEU A 304 2.69 -0.01 -12.89
N PHE A 305 2.20 1.23 -12.89
CA PHE A 305 0.91 1.56 -12.27
C PHE A 305 -0.07 2.15 -13.29
N ASP A 306 -1.36 2.01 -12.98
CA ASP A 306 -2.40 2.75 -13.68
C ASP A 306 -2.21 4.26 -13.41
N PRO A 307 -2.02 5.09 -14.45
CA PRO A 307 -1.82 6.55 -14.30
C PRO A 307 -2.98 7.26 -13.60
N THR A 308 -4.18 6.70 -13.69
CA THR A 308 -5.40 7.23 -13.08
C THR A 308 -5.34 7.03 -11.58
N LEU A 309 -4.86 5.86 -11.12
CA LEU A 309 -4.69 5.55 -9.70
C LEU A 309 -3.41 6.17 -9.14
N SER A 310 -2.28 6.00 -9.83
CA SER A 310 -0.99 6.60 -9.51
C SER A 310 -0.40 7.33 -10.72
N PRO A 311 -0.46 8.67 -10.75
CA PRO A 311 0.15 9.49 -11.81
C PRO A 311 1.63 9.19 -12.00
N ARG A 312 2.31 8.79 -10.91
CA ARG A 312 3.71 8.38 -10.89
C ARG A 312 3.77 6.91 -11.25
N CYS A 313 3.57 6.64 -12.54
CA CYS A 313 3.37 5.29 -13.05
C CYS A 313 4.63 4.65 -13.62
N TYR A 314 5.73 5.39 -13.76
CA TYR A 314 6.97 4.88 -14.34
C TYR A 314 7.96 4.39 -13.28
N GLY A 315 8.54 3.22 -13.53
CA GLY A 315 9.71 2.69 -12.85
C GLY A 315 10.90 2.64 -13.79
N ILE A 316 12.08 2.89 -13.25
CA ILE A 316 13.37 2.73 -13.91
C ILE A 316 13.97 1.41 -13.44
N ILE A 317 14.34 0.55 -14.38
CA ILE A 317 15.07 -0.69 -14.15
C ILE A 317 16.48 -0.54 -14.66
N ALA A 318 17.47 -0.98 -13.88
CA ALA A 318 18.85 -1.14 -14.34
C ALA A 318 19.45 -2.46 -13.84
N THR A 319 20.21 -3.14 -14.69
CA THR A 319 21.01 -4.32 -14.31
C THR A 319 22.49 -4.04 -14.48
N LYS A 320 23.31 -4.69 -13.65
CA LYS A 320 24.75 -4.78 -13.86
C LYS A 320 25.08 -6.05 -14.62
#